data_AF-A0A7M3M9N1-F1
#
_entry.id   AF-A0A7M3M9N1-F1
#
_cell.length_a   1.000
_cell.length_b   1.000
_cell.length_c   1.000
_cell.angle_alpha   90.00
_cell.angle_beta   90.00
_cell.angle_gamma   90.00
#
_symmetry.space_group_name_H-M   'P 1'
#
loop_
_entity.id
_entity.type
_entity.pdbx_description
1 polymer ?
#
loop_
_entity_poly.entity_id
_entity_poly.type
_entity_poly.pdbx_seq_one_letter_code
_entity_poly.pdbx_strand_id
1 'polypeptide(L)'
;MNHDYLARIAALEDALRQKDSQLSLVAETESFLRSALARAEEKIENEEREIEHLRAQIEKLRRMLFGTRSEKLRRQVEEAEALLKQQEQQSDRYNGREDDPQVPRQLRQSRHRRPLPAHLPREIHRLDPAETSCPECGSGMAYLSEVSVEQLEL
;
A
#
# COMPACT_ATOMS: atom_id res chain seq x y z
N MET A 1 9.70 44.45 -62.54
CA MET A 1 10.30 43.13 -62.85
C MET A 1 11.48 42.84 -61.94
N ASN A 2 12.69 43.38 -62.15
CA ASN A 2 13.87 42.98 -61.34
C ASN A 2 13.81 43.43 -59.85
N HIS A 3 13.27 44.63 -59.59
CA HIS A 3 13.13 45.18 -58.24
C HIS A 3 12.12 44.41 -57.38
N ASP A 4 11.02 43.93 -57.98
CA ASP A 4 9.98 43.16 -57.28
C ASP A 4 10.48 41.78 -56.83
N TYR A 5 11.37 41.16 -57.63
CA TYR A 5 12.02 39.90 -57.26
C TYR A 5 13.00 40.07 -56.11
N LEU A 6 13.80 41.13 -56.12
CA LEU A 6 14.72 41.45 -55.02
C LEU A 6 13.96 41.75 -53.72
N ALA A 7 12.85 42.49 -53.78
CA ALA A 7 12.00 42.74 -52.62
C ALA A 7 11.39 41.44 -52.07
N ARG A 8 10.98 40.51 -52.94
CA ARG A 8 10.46 39.20 -52.53
C ARG A 8 11.53 38.31 -51.89
N ILE A 9 12.76 38.34 -52.40
CA ILE A 9 13.90 37.62 -51.81
C ILE A 9 14.19 38.15 -50.41
N ALA A 10 14.30 39.47 -50.24
CA ALA A 10 14.52 40.09 -48.92
C ALA A 10 13.42 39.71 -47.91
N ALA A 11 12.15 39.72 -48.33
CA ALA A 11 11.04 39.30 -47.48
C ALA A 11 11.11 37.81 -47.06
N LEU A 12 11.58 36.93 -47.95
CA LEU A 12 11.79 35.51 -47.63
C LEU A 12 12.99 35.31 -46.69
N GLU A 13 14.07 36.07 -46.87
CA GLU A 13 15.23 36.05 -45.97
C GLU A 13 14.86 36.50 -44.56
N ASP A 14 14.08 37.57 -44.43
CA ASP A 14 13.59 38.04 -43.13
C ASP A 14 12.63 37.03 -42.49
N ALA A 15 11.77 36.39 -43.28
CA ALA A 15 10.91 35.30 -42.79
C ALA A 15 11.70 34.07 -42.32
N LEU A 16 12.82 33.74 -42.99
CA LEU A 16 13.73 32.67 -42.55
C LEU A 16 14.42 33.05 -41.24
N ARG A 17 14.97 34.27 -41.12
CA ARG A 17 15.55 34.77 -39.86
C ARG A 17 14.54 34.76 -38.71
N GLN A 18 13.28 35.10 -38.99
CA GLN A 18 12.22 35.03 -38.00
C GLN A 18 11.94 33.60 -37.56
N LYS A 19 11.93 32.63 -38.49
CA LYS A 19 11.79 31.21 -38.15
C LYS A 19 12.98 30.67 -37.38
N ASP A 20 14.21 31.05 -37.75
CA ASP A 20 15.42 30.62 -37.04
C ASP A 20 15.43 31.12 -35.59
N SER A 21 15.01 32.38 -35.36
CA SER A 21 14.87 32.91 -34.00
C SER A 21 13.76 32.19 -33.21
N GLN A 22 12.63 31.86 -33.85
CA GLN A 22 11.58 31.05 -33.24
C GLN A 22 12.08 29.63 -32.89
N LEU A 23 12.84 28.99 -33.77
CA LEU A 23 13.41 27.66 -33.53
C LEU A 23 14.41 27.67 -32.36
N SER A 24 15.24 28.72 -32.26
CA SER A 24 16.14 28.90 -31.12
C SER A 24 15.36 28.98 -29.81
N LEU A 25 14.30 29.80 -29.77
CA LEU A 25 13.47 29.94 -28.59
C LEU A 25 12.80 28.61 -28.21
N VAL A 26 12.28 27.86 -29.18
CA VAL A 26 11.68 26.54 -28.94
C VAL A 26 12.73 25.59 -28.38
N ALA A 27 13.92 25.52 -28.96
CA ALA A 27 15.01 24.66 -28.46
C ALA A 27 15.40 25.00 -27.01
N GLU A 28 15.48 26.28 -26.67
CA GLU A 28 15.73 26.73 -25.29
C GLU A 28 14.61 26.28 -24.35
N THR A 29 13.34 26.50 -24.71
CA THR A 29 12.20 26.07 -23.90
C THR A 29 12.14 24.55 -23.76
N GLU A 30 12.44 23.79 -24.81
CA GLU A 30 12.48 22.34 -24.78
C GLU A 30 13.59 21.84 -23.85
N SER A 31 14.78 22.44 -23.92
CA SER A 31 15.88 22.09 -23.01
C SER A 31 15.50 22.33 -21.55
N PHE A 32 14.85 23.47 -21.26
CA PHE A 32 14.37 23.80 -19.93
C PHE A 32 13.31 22.80 -19.43
N LEU A 33 12.33 22.47 -20.27
CA LEU A 33 11.27 21.52 -19.93
C LEU A 33 11.83 20.11 -19.71
N ARG A 34 12.77 19.66 -20.55
CA ARG A 34 13.46 18.38 -20.36
C ARG A 34 14.21 18.33 -19.03
N SER A 35 14.92 19.40 -18.66
CA SER A 35 15.59 19.47 -17.35
C SER A 35 14.62 19.57 -16.17
N ALA A 36 13.46 20.21 -16.34
CA ALA A 36 12.41 20.22 -15.31
C ALA A 36 11.79 18.84 -15.12
N LEU A 37 11.51 18.13 -16.21
CA LEU A 37 10.95 16.79 -16.21
C LEU A 37 11.92 15.78 -15.58
N ALA A 38 13.20 15.80 -15.96
CA ALA A 38 14.21 14.93 -15.35
C ALA A 38 14.32 15.10 -13.82
N ARG A 39 14.23 16.35 -13.32
CA ARG A 39 14.22 16.62 -11.86
C ARG A 39 12.95 16.11 -11.18
N ALA A 40 11.82 16.18 -11.86
CA ALA A 40 10.56 15.64 -11.34
C ALA A 40 10.60 14.11 -11.30
N GLU A 41 11.10 13.46 -12.34
CA GLU A 41 11.30 12.01 -12.40
C GLU A 41 12.24 11.52 -11.29
N GLU A 42 13.39 12.16 -11.10
CA GLU A 42 14.32 11.82 -10.01
C GLU A 42 13.67 11.95 -8.63
N LYS A 43 12.83 12.97 -8.42
CA LYS A 43 12.08 13.15 -7.19
C LYS A 43 11.09 12.00 -6.97
N ILE A 44 10.34 11.61 -8.00
CA ILE A 44 9.39 10.49 -7.94
C ILE A 44 10.13 9.20 -7.62
N GLU A 45 11.25 8.91 -8.30
CA GLU A 45 12.03 7.71 -8.03
C GLU A 45 12.54 7.65 -6.57
N ASN A 46 12.94 8.79 -6.01
CA ASN A 46 13.39 8.86 -4.61
C ASN A 46 12.24 8.60 -3.63
N GLU A 47 11.07 9.16 -3.88
CA GLU A 47 9.86 8.91 -3.08
C GLU A 47 9.43 7.43 -3.18
N GLU A 48 9.47 6.83 -4.37
CA GLU A 48 9.18 5.40 -4.58
C GLU A 48 10.14 4.50 -3.81
N ARG A 49 11.45 4.80 -3.83
CA ARG A 49 12.45 4.07 -3.02
C ARG A 49 12.16 4.17 -1.52
N GLU A 50 11.72 5.33 -1.03
CA GLU A 50 11.38 5.52 0.38
C GLU A 50 10.12 4.73 0.77
N ILE A 51 9.10 4.72 -0.08
CA ILE A 51 7.89 3.91 0.07
C ILE A 51 8.24 2.42 0.15
N GLU A 52 9.09 1.92 -0.76
CA GLU A 52 9.55 0.54 -0.75
C GLU A 52 10.33 0.21 0.52
N HIS A 53 11.18 1.12 0.98
CA HIS A 53 11.94 0.97 2.21
C HIS A 53 11.02 0.83 3.44
N LEU A 54 10.04 1.73 3.58
CA LEU A 54 9.06 1.70 4.67
C LEU A 54 8.21 0.41 4.62
N ARG A 55 7.77 -0.01 3.43
CA ARG A 55 7.03 -1.28 3.26
C ARG A 55 7.86 -2.48 3.71
N ALA A 56 9.15 -2.52 3.35
CA ALA A 56 10.05 -3.59 3.77
C ALA A 56 10.29 -3.58 5.29
N GLN A 57 10.39 -2.39 5.91
CA GLN A 57 10.49 -2.26 7.37
C GLN A 57 9.22 -2.78 8.07
N ILE A 58 8.03 -2.39 7.59
CA ILE A 58 6.74 -2.85 8.14
C ILE A 58 6.65 -4.36 8.05
N GLU A 59 6.98 -4.95 6.89
CA GLU A 59 6.94 -6.40 6.71
C GLU A 59 7.92 -7.13 7.65
N LYS A 60 9.13 -6.58 7.82
CA LYS A 60 10.11 -7.12 8.77
C LYS A 60 9.57 -7.07 10.20
N LEU A 61 9.04 -5.93 10.64
CA LEU A 61 8.49 -5.77 11.98
C LEU A 61 7.30 -6.71 12.20
N ARG A 62 6.41 -6.86 11.20
CA ARG A 62 5.28 -7.79 11.23
C ARG A 62 5.73 -9.24 11.39
N ARG A 63 6.80 -9.67 10.70
CA ARG A 63 7.37 -11.02 10.88
C ARG A 63 7.99 -11.24 12.26
N MET A 64 8.44 -10.17 12.91
CA MET A 64 8.99 -10.20 14.27
C MET A 64 7.90 -10.16 15.37
N LEU A 65 6.62 -9.99 15.02
CA LEU A 65 5.50 -10.02 15.96
C LEU A 65 5.23 -11.46 16.44
N PHE A 66 5.78 -11.81 17.61
CA PHE A 66 5.44 -13.06 18.30
C PHE A 66 4.80 -12.79 19.67
N GLY A 67 3.61 -13.36 19.88
CA GLY A 67 2.93 -13.40 21.18
C GLY A 67 2.53 -12.03 21.77
N THR A 68 2.04 -12.06 23.01
CA THR A 68 1.55 -10.88 23.77
C THR A 68 2.66 -9.93 24.21
N ARG A 69 3.92 -10.37 24.27
CA ARG A 69 5.08 -9.51 24.59
C ARG A 69 5.50 -8.56 23.45
N SER A 70 4.86 -8.65 22.29
CA SER A 70 5.18 -7.84 21.10
C SER A 70 4.47 -6.49 21.01
N GLU A 71 3.73 -6.05 22.05
CA GLU A 71 2.97 -4.79 22.02
C GLU A 71 3.79 -3.56 21.60
N LYS A 72 5.05 -3.46 22.04
CA LYS A 72 5.94 -2.37 21.62
C LYS A 72 6.24 -2.41 20.12
N LEU A 73 6.45 -3.59 19.54
CA LEU A 73 6.60 -3.74 18.08
C LEU A 73 5.30 -3.44 17.34
N ARG A 74 4.13 -3.76 17.92
CA ARG A 74 2.83 -3.43 17.31
C ARG A 74 2.64 -1.93 17.17
N ARG A 75 2.99 -1.17 18.21
CA ARG A 75 2.96 0.31 18.15
C ARG A 75 3.91 0.85 17.08
N GLN A 76 5.12 0.30 16.97
CA GLN A 76 6.07 0.68 15.92
C GLN A 76 5.57 0.36 14.51
N VAL A 77 4.86 -0.75 14.33
CA VAL A 77 4.21 -1.09 13.05
C VAL A 77 3.10 -0.09 12.72
N GLU A 78 2.24 0.25 13.68
CA GLU A 78 1.17 1.25 13.48
C GLU A 78 1.75 2.63 13.13
N GLU A 79 2.80 3.08 13.83
CA GLU A 79 3.51 4.33 13.54
C GLU A 79 4.11 4.33 12.12
N ALA A 80 4.78 3.25 11.72
CA ALA A 80 5.36 3.11 10.39
C ALA A 80 4.28 3.04 9.28
N GLU A 81 3.17 2.36 9.54
CA GLU A 81 2.02 2.31 8.61
C GLU A 81 1.35 3.68 8.45
N ALA A 82 1.26 4.47 9.53
CA ALA A 82 0.74 5.83 9.47
C ALA A 82 1.64 6.77 8.65
N LEU A 83 2.95 6.67 8.83
CA LEU A 83 3.96 7.39 8.03
C LEU A 83 3.87 7.02 6.54
N LEU A 84 3.79 5.73 6.23
CA LEU A 84 3.63 5.25 4.86
C LEU A 84 2.36 5.82 4.22
N LYS A 85 1.22 5.76 4.92
CA LYS A 85 -0.06 6.30 4.43
C LYS A 85 0.02 7.81 4.19
N GLN A 86 0.72 8.55 5.04
CA GLN A 86 0.93 9.98 4.85
C GLN A 86 1.76 10.28 3.60
N GLN A 87 2.85 9.53 3.36
CA GLN A 87 3.67 9.69 2.17
C GLN A 87 2.92 9.32 0.88
N GLU A 88 2.18 8.21 0.89
CA GLU A 88 1.33 7.81 -0.24
C GLU A 88 0.29 8.88 -0.56
N GLN A 89 -0.38 9.46 0.46
CA GLN A 89 -1.35 10.53 0.25
C GLN A 89 -0.72 11.84 -0.26
N GLN A 90 0.52 12.15 0.15
CA GLN A 90 1.26 13.28 -0.39
C GLN A 90 1.63 13.08 -1.86
N SER A 91 2.00 11.85 -2.24
CA SER A 91 2.29 11.47 -3.63
C SER A 91 1.03 11.48 -4.51
N ASP A 92 -0.08 10.91 -4.04
CA ASP A 92 -1.36 10.86 -4.78
C ASP A 92 -1.92 12.26 -5.07
N ARG A 93 -1.79 13.19 -4.11
CA ARG A 93 -2.12 14.61 -4.31
C ARG A 93 -1.30 15.27 -5.41
N TYR A 94 -0.04 14.88 -5.58
CA TYR A 94 0.84 15.40 -6.62
C TYR A 94 0.52 14.79 -7.99
N ASN A 95 0.10 13.52 -8.01
CA ASN A 95 -0.23 12.78 -9.22
C ASN A 95 -1.68 12.96 -9.71
N GLY A 96 -2.50 13.75 -9.00
CA GLY A 96 -3.88 14.06 -9.40
C GLY A 96 -4.83 12.86 -9.35
N ARG A 97 -4.47 11.80 -8.62
CA ARG A 97 -5.41 10.73 -8.27
C ARG A 97 -6.27 11.26 -7.13
N GLU A 98 -7.47 11.74 -7.46
CA GLU A 98 -8.48 12.06 -6.44
C GLU A 98 -8.69 10.83 -5.58
N ASP A 99 -8.67 11.03 -4.26
CA ASP A 99 -8.79 10.00 -3.23
C ASP A 99 -9.85 8.97 -3.65
N ASP A 100 -9.42 7.77 -4.06
CA ASP A 100 -10.33 6.65 -4.24
C ASP A 100 -11.10 6.54 -2.93
N PRO A 101 -12.45 6.57 -2.95
CA PRO A 101 -13.23 6.59 -1.73
C PRO A 101 -12.74 5.42 -0.89
N GLN A 102 -12.20 5.74 0.29
CA GLN A 102 -11.52 4.78 1.16
C GLN A 102 -12.50 3.63 1.40
N VAL A 103 -12.42 2.58 0.58
CA VAL A 103 -13.34 1.47 0.65
C VAL A 103 -13.09 0.93 2.03
N PRO A 104 -14.08 0.91 2.94
CA PRO A 104 -13.88 0.32 4.24
C PRO A 104 -13.40 -1.08 3.94
N ARG A 105 -12.11 -1.32 4.19
CA ARG A 105 -11.52 -2.65 4.11
C ARG A 105 -12.41 -3.39 5.07
N GLN A 106 -13.33 -4.21 4.53
CA GLN A 106 -14.30 -4.89 5.37
C GLN A 106 -13.42 -5.57 6.40
N LEU A 107 -13.43 -5.03 7.63
CA LEU A 107 -12.82 -5.66 8.79
C LEU A 107 -13.24 -7.09 8.58
N ARG A 108 -12.28 -7.99 8.32
CA ARG A 108 -12.58 -9.40 8.14
C ARG A 108 -13.45 -9.68 9.34
N GLN A 109 -14.76 -9.73 9.13
CA GLN A 109 -15.67 -10.10 10.18
C GLN A 109 -15.09 -11.45 10.48
N SER A 110 -14.55 -11.60 11.69
CA SER A 110 -14.23 -12.92 12.18
C SER A 110 -15.53 -13.64 11.89
N ARG A 111 -15.50 -14.53 10.88
CA ARG A 111 -16.54 -15.50 10.71
C ARG A 111 -16.36 -16.28 12.00
N HIS A 112 -17.01 -15.82 13.08
CA HIS A 112 -17.38 -16.66 14.19
C HIS A 112 -17.98 -17.84 13.44
N ARG A 113 -17.27 -18.97 13.47
CA ARG A 113 -17.73 -20.17 12.79
C ARG A 113 -19.14 -20.34 13.29
N ARG A 114 -20.12 -20.10 12.42
CA ARG A 114 -21.51 -20.30 12.80
C ARG A 114 -21.57 -21.79 13.13
N PRO A 115 -22.06 -22.16 14.32
CA PRO A 115 -22.23 -23.57 14.61
C PRO A 115 -23.07 -24.18 13.48
N LEU A 116 -22.79 -25.44 13.16
CA LEU A 116 -23.57 -26.23 12.23
C LEU A 116 -25.04 -26.15 12.65
N PRO A 117 -25.98 -26.19 11.68
CA PRO A 117 -27.40 -26.14 11.99
C PRO A 117 -27.83 -27.18 13.04
N ALA A 118 -28.79 -26.81 13.90
CA ALA A 118 -29.28 -27.68 14.99
C ALA A 118 -30.04 -28.92 14.50
N HIS A 119 -30.55 -28.89 13.27
CA HIS A 119 -31.32 -29.98 12.67
C HIS A 119 -30.47 -31.07 12.02
N LEU A 120 -29.15 -30.88 11.90
CA LEU A 120 -28.27 -31.93 11.43
C LEU A 120 -28.16 -33.01 12.52
N PRO A 121 -28.14 -34.31 12.17
CA PRO A 121 -27.77 -35.35 13.12
C PRO A 121 -26.34 -35.08 13.62
N ARG A 122 -26.16 -35.12 14.94
CA ARG A 122 -24.88 -34.80 15.61
C ARG A 122 -24.38 -36.02 16.34
N GLU A 123 -23.13 -36.37 16.12
CA GLU A 123 -22.36 -37.26 16.99
C GLU A 123 -21.46 -36.40 17.89
N ILE A 124 -21.52 -36.60 19.21
CA ILE A 124 -20.77 -35.81 20.18
C ILE A 124 -19.75 -36.72 20.87
N HIS A 125 -18.47 -36.50 20.59
CA HIS A 125 -17.37 -37.15 21.30
C HIS A 125 -16.80 -36.20 22.35
N ARG A 126 -17.00 -36.54 23.63
CA ARG A 126 -16.36 -35.83 24.74
C ARG A 126 -15.03 -36.48 25.06
N LEU A 127 -13.99 -35.65 25.16
CA LEU A 127 -12.66 -36.07 25.58
C LEU A 127 -12.44 -35.60 27.01
N ASP A 128 -12.74 -36.47 27.97
CA ASP A 128 -12.50 -36.19 29.38
C ASP A 128 -11.03 -36.44 29.73
N PRO A 129 -10.47 -35.71 30.71
CA PRO A 129 -9.15 -36.01 31.26
C PRO A 129 -9.09 -37.45 31.79
N ALA A 130 -7.94 -38.12 31.60
CA ALA A 130 -7.74 -39.48 32.09
C ALA A 130 -7.78 -39.57 33.63
N GLU A 131 -7.44 -38.48 34.31
CA GLU A 131 -7.36 -38.39 35.76
C GLU A 131 -8.36 -37.34 36.27
N THR A 132 -9.16 -37.70 37.27
CA THR A 132 -10.15 -36.83 37.91
C THR A 132 -9.59 -36.07 39.12
N SER A 133 -8.36 -36.38 39.53
CA SER A 133 -7.66 -35.79 40.66
C SER A 133 -6.23 -35.40 40.27
N CYS A 134 -5.74 -34.30 40.82
CA CYS A 134 -4.35 -33.89 40.61
C CYS A 134 -3.38 -34.96 41.14
N PRO A 135 -2.43 -35.47 40.34
CA PRO A 135 -1.50 -36.51 40.77
C PRO A 135 -0.51 -36.03 41.84
N GLU A 136 -0.39 -34.72 42.05
CA GLU A 136 0.57 -34.12 42.99
C GLU A 136 -0.04 -33.75 44.35
N CYS A 137 -1.34 -33.39 44.39
CA CYS A 137 -2.00 -32.97 45.64
C CYS A 137 -3.31 -33.70 45.95
N GLY A 138 -3.76 -34.61 45.08
CA GLY A 138 -4.95 -35.44 45.29
C GLY A 138 -6.28 -34.67 45.30
N SER A 139 -6.28 -33.37 45.04
CA SER A 139 -7.49 -32.57 44.95
C SER A 139 -8.26 -32.88 43.67
N GLY A 140 -9.60 -32.85 43.74
CA GLY A 140 -10.44 -32.99 42.56
C GLY A 140 -10.20 -31.86 41.57
N MET A 141 -10.09 -32.20 40.28
CA MET A 141 -9.89 -31.19 39.23
C MET A 141 -11.19 -30.38 39.04
N ALA A 142 -11.07 -29.05 39.06
CA ALA A 142 -12.20 -28.14 38.81
C ALA A 142 -12.36 -27.87 37.31
N TYR A 143 -13.60 -27.69 36.85
CA TYR A 143 -13.90 -27.31 35.47
C TYR A 143 -13.42 -25.87 35.20
N LEU A 144 -12.61 -25.68 34.15
CA LEU A 144 -12.14 -24.37 33.71
C LEU A 144 -12.86 -23.89 32.45
N SER A 145 -12.77 -24.67 31.38
CA SER A 145 -13.34 -24.35 30.08
C SER A 145 -13.36 -25.58 29.18
N GLU A 146 -14.29 -25.62 28.22
CA GLU A 146 -14.35 -26.62 27.16
C GLU A 146 -14.07 -25.95 25.81
N VAL A 147 -13.38 -26.66 24.92
CA VAL A 147 -13.18 -26.27 23.53
C VAL A 147 -13.79 -27.35 22.65
N SER A 148 -14.76 -26.98 21.83
CA SER A 148 -15.43 -27.89 20.90
C SER A 148 -15.06 -27.58 19.45
N VAL A 149 -15.07 -28.61 18.61
CA VAL A 149 -14.89 -28.52 17.16
C VAL A 149 -16.03 -29.29 16.50
N GLU A 150 -16.67 -28.69 15.51
CA GLU A 150 -17.72 -29.33 14.72
C GLU A 150 -17.17 -29.69 13.33
N GLN A 151 -17.37 -30.93 12.90
CA GLN A 151 -17.00 -31.46 11.59
C GLN A 151 -18.23 -32.04 10.90
N LEU A 152 -18.39 -31.78 9.60
CA LEU A 152 -19.42 -32.38 8.75
C LEU A 152 -18.75 -33.46 7.90
N GLU A 153 -19.17 -34.71 8.04
CA GLU A 153 -18.75 -35.79 7.14
C GLU A 153 -19.59 -35.73 5.85
N LEU A 154 -18.93 -35.81 4.69
CA LEU A 154 -19.53 -35.79 3.35
C LEU A 154 -19.55 -37.20 2.77
#